data_AF-A0A498C985-F1
#
_entry.id   AF-A0A498C985-F1
#
_cell.length_a   1.000
_cell.length_b   1.000
_cell.length_c   1.000
_cell.angle_alpha   90.00
_cell.angle_beta   90.00
_cell.angle_gamma   90.00
#
_symmetry.space_group_name_H-M   'P 1'
#
loop_
_entity.id
_entity.type
_entity.pdbx_description
1 polymer ?
#
loop_
_entity_poly.entity_id
_entity_poly.type
_entity_poly.pdbx_seq_one_letter_code
_entity_poly.pdbx_strand_id
1 'polypeptide(L)'
;MQVSPLSALTDLIDRAERADPALDAALAALAPSVGENIAPLRTALVPLARAQAALVQANIDIDLVADDLRRYQKYAMPGKPSLQIVQLRKQQASVKQAALLARQAFAQATHAFLRESGLTAPARRTPTDFTTLWLGKVSAQVAAG
;
A
#
# COMPACT_ATOMS: atom_id res chain seq x y z
N MET A 1 10.81 4.77 17.60
CA MET A 1 9.39 4.67 17.17
C MET A 1 9.37 4.01 15.79
N GLN A 2 8.65 2.92 15.59
CA GLN A 2 8.46 2.37 14.24
C GLN A 2 7.42 3.23 13.51
N VAL A 3 7.77 3.72 12.32
CA VAL A 3 6.85 4.50 11.47
C VAL A 3 5.79 3.54 10.93
N SER A 4 4.51 3.92 11.01
CA SER A 4 3.42 3.12 10.46
C SER A 4 3.62 3.00 8.93
N PRO A 5 3.39 1.81 8.33
CA PRO A 5 3.56 1.64 6.88
C PRO A 5 2.68 2.60 6.07
N LEU A 6 1.49 2.95 6.59
CA LEU A 6 0.65 3.98 5.98
C LEU A 6 1.30 5.36 6.00
N SER A 7 1.80 5.79 7.17
CA SER A 7 2.45 7.11 7.27
C SER A 7 3.70 7.22 6.40
N ALA A 8 4.47 6.14 6.26
CA ALA A 8 5.62 6.09 5.37
C ALA A 8 5.24 6.24 3.89
N LEU A 9 4.14 5.59 3.47
CA LEU A 9 3.64 5.70 2.10
C LEU A 9 3.04 7.08 1.83
N THR A 10 2.33 7.67 2.79
CA THR A 10 1.80 9.05 2.68
C THR A 10 2.93 10.07 2.57
N ASP A 11 3.96 9.97 3.42
CA ASP A 11 5.15 10.85 3.33
C ASP A 11 5.84 10.72 1.96
N LEU A 12 5.98 9.50 1.42
CA LEU A 12 6.52 9.30 0.08
C LEU A 12 5.67 9.97 -1.01
N ILE A 13 4.34 9.90 -0.92
CA ILE A 13 3.43 10.56 -1.87
C ILE A 13 3.62 12.08 -1.82
N ASP A 14 3.58 12.66 -0.61
CA ASP A 14 3.72 14.11 -0.42
C ASP A 14 5.08 14.62 -0.93
N ARG A 15 6.15 13.86 -0.68
CA ARG A 15 7.50 14.16 -1.17
C ARG A 15 7.62 14.04 -2.69
N ALA A 16 6.93 13.07 -3.30
CA ALA A 16 6.93 12.90 -4.74
C ALA A 16 6.19 14.06 -5.43
N GLU A 17 5.05 14.49 -4.88
CA GLU A 17 4.24 15.58 -5.42
C GLU A 17 4.95 16.94 -5.34
N ARG A 18 5.72 17.17 -4.27
CA ARG A 18 6.50 18.41 -4.09
C ARG A 18 7.88 18.38 -4.76
N ALA A 19 8.22 17.32 -5.49
CA ALA A 19 9.55 17.12 -6.09
C ALA A 19 10.71 17.26 -5.07
N ASP A 20 10.61 16.56 -3.94
CA ASP A 20 11.61 16.61 -2.87
C ASP A 20 12.99 16.13 -3.35
N PRO A 21 14.07 16.94 -3.22
CA PRO A 21 15.42 16.54 -3.61
C PRO A 21 15.97 15.34 -2.83
N ALA A 22 15.55 15.15 -1.58
CA ALA A 22 15.96 13.98 -0.79
C ALA A 22 15.35 12.68 -1.36
N LEU A 23 14.11 12.76 -1.84
CA LEU A 23 13.47 11.66 -2.54
C LEU A 23 14.16 11.39 -3.88
N ASP A 24 14.50 12.43 -4.64
CA ASP A 24 15.20 12.27 -5.92
C ASP A 24 16.57 11.61 -5.73
N ALA A 25 17.32 12.01 -4.70
CA ALA A 25 18.60 11.38 -4.35
C ALA A 25 18.43 9.91 -3.95
N ALA A 26 17.40 9.58 -3.17
CA ALA A 26 17.09 8.20 -2.80
C ALA A 26 16.71 7.35 -4.02
N LEU A 27 15.90 7.89 -4.93
CA LEU A 27 15.51 7.23 -6.17
C LEU A 27 16.72 7.00 -7.08
N ALA A 28 17.61 7.99 -7.24
CA ALA A 28 18.83 7.86 -8.02
C ALA A 28 19.77 6.78 -7.45
N ALA A 29 19.91 6.70 -6.12
CA ALA A 29 20.73 5.67 -5.46
C ALA A 29 20.16 4.25 -5.63
N LEU A 30 18.84 4.10 -5.63
CA LEU A 30 18.16 2.80 -5.71
C LEU A 30 17.89 2.33 -7.14
N ALA A 31 17.87 3.25 -8.11
CA ALA A 31 17.61 2.99 -9.51
C ALA A 31 18.67 3.65 -10.42
N PRO A 32 19.97 3.30 -10.28
CA PRO A 32 21.05 3.94 -11.04
C PRO A 32 20.90 3.76 -12.57
N SER A 33 20.17 2.74 -13.02
CA SER A 33 19.87 2.51 -14.43
C SER A 33 18.95 3.56 -15.06
N VAL A 34 18.24 4.36 -14.27
CA VAL A 34 17.34 5.43 -14.75
C VAL A 34 18.13 6.68 -15.15
N GLY A 35 19.40 6.79 -14.74
CA GLY A 35 20.27 7.90 -15.05
C GLY A 35 19.84 9.21 -14.36
N GLU A 36 20.18 10.35 -14.96
CA GLU A 36 19.96 11.67 -14.38
C GLU A 36 18.49 12.13 -14.41
N ASN A 37 17.65 11.53 -15.27
CA ASN A 37 16.24 11.92 -15.42
C ASN A 37 15.32 11.17 -14.46
N ILE A 38 15.26 11.62 -13.20
CA ILE A 38 14.46 11.00 -12.12
C ILE A 38 12.97 11.38 -12.17
N ALA A 39 12.60 12.45 -12.87
CA ALA A 39 11.23 12.97 -12.87
C ALA A 39 10.16 11.94 -13.32
N PRO A 40 10.38 11.12 -14.37
CA PRO A 40 9.45 10.05 -14.75
C PRO A 40 9.30 8.98 -13.67
N LEU A 41 10.41 8.57 -13.05
CA LEU A 41 10.40 7.57 -11.97
C LEU A 41 9.61 8.09 -10.76
N ARG A 42 9.81 9.35 -10.38
CA ARG A 42 9.05 10.00 -9.31
C ARG A 42 7.56 10.09 -9.65
N THR A 43 7.23 10.40 -10.90
CA THR A 43 5.83 10.47 -11.36
C THR A 43 5.16 9.09 -11.29
N ALA A 44 5.85 8.04 -11.75
CA ALA A 44 5.37 6.67 -11.70
C ALA A 44 5.26 6.10 -10.27
N LEU A 45 6.04 6.64 -9.32
CA LEU A 45 6.02 6.25 -7.91
C LEU A 45 4.67 6.53 -7.24
N VAL A 46 4.07 7.68 -7.56
CA VAL A 46 2.84 8.16 -6.90
C VAL A 46 1.67 7.16 -7.00
N PRO A 47 1.25 6.70 -8.19
CA PRO A 47 0.15 5.73 -8.29
C PRO A 47 0.48 4.39 -7.61
N LEU A 48 1.75 3.96 -7.63
CA LEU A 48 2.19 2.75 -6.94
C LEU A 48 2.04 2.89 -5.41
N ALA A 49 2.57 3.98 -4.84
CA ALA A 49 2.51 4.25 -3.41
C ALA A 49 1.08 4.42 -2.92
N ARG A 50 0.22 5.11 -3.69
CA ARG A 50 -1.22 5.25 -3.40
C ARG A 50 -1.94 3.90 -3.41
N ALA A 51 -1.67 3.06 -4.40
CA ALA A 51 -2.29 1.73 -4.47
C ALA A 51 -1.82 0.82 -3.33
N GLN A 52 -0.55 0.89 -2.93
CA GLN A 52 -0.06 0.16 -1.76
C GLN A 52 -0.71 0.68 -0.47
N ALA A 53 -0.84 1.99 -0.30
CA ALA A 53 -1.48 2.59 0.87
C ALA A 53 -2.95 2.15 0.98
N ALA A 54 -3.70 2.17 -0.12
CA ALA A 54 -5.07 1.68 -0.16
C ALA A 54 -5.18 0.19 0.18
N LEU A 55 -4.23 -0.63 -0.27
CA LEU A 55 -4.19 -2.05 0.08
C LEU A 55 -3.90 -2.27 1.57
N VAL A 56 -2.95 -1.52 2.14
CA VAL A 56 -2.65 -1.57 3.58
C VAL A 56 -3.86 -1.15 4.40
N GLN A 57 -4.52 -0.05 4.02
CA GLN A 57 -5.73 0.42 4.69
C GLN A 57 -6.86 -0.62 4.63
N ALA A 58 -7.10 -1.23 3.47
CA ALA A 58 -8.15 -2.23 3.33
C ALA A 58 -7.91 -3.48 4.19
N ASN A 59 -6.65 -3.85 4.44
CA ASN A 59 -6.33 -4.95 5.37
C ASN A 59 -6.59 -4.55 6.83
N ILE A 60 -6.25 -3.31 7.22
CA ILE A 60 -6.58 -2.77 8.55
C ILE A 60 -8.10 -2.77 8.77
N ASP A 61 -8.88 -2.35 7.76
CA ASP A 61 -10.34 -2.32 7.84
C ASP A 61 -10.94 -3.72 8.00
N ILE A 62 -10.36 -4.74 7.34
CA ILE A 62 -10.75 -6.14 7.52
C ILE A 62 -10.53 -6.58 8.98
N ASP A 63 -9.38 -6.25 9.54
CA ASP A 63 -9.02 -6.64 10.91
C ASP A 63 -9.94 -5.96 11.93
N LEU A 64 -10.24 -4.67 11.73
CA LEU A 64 -11.17 -3.92 12.57
C LEU A 64 -12.57 -4.55 12.58
N VAL A 65 -13.12 -4.87 11.40
CA VAL A 65 -14.45 -5.53 11.31
C VAL A 65 -14.41 -6.94 11.90
N ALA A 66 -13.30 -7.66 11.76
CA ALA A 66 -13.14 -8.97 12.37
C ALA A 66 -13.13 -8.89 13.90
N ASP A 67 -12.47 -7.88 14.48
CA ASP A 67 -12.46 -7.64 15.91
C ASP A 67 -13.83 -7.24 16.46
N ASP A 68 -14.57 -6.41 15.73
CA ASP A 68 -15.95 -6.05 16.08
C ASP A 68 -16.88 -7.28 16.03
N LEU A 69 -16.71 -8.16 15.04
CA LEU A 69 -17.45 -9.42 14.96
C LEU A 69 -17.13 -10.35 16.14
N ARG A 70 -15.85 -10.51 16.50
CA ARG A 70 -15.43 -11.32 17.66
C ARG A 70 -16.01 -10.75 18.96
N ARG A 71 -15.94 -9.42 19.12
CA ARG A 71 -16.50 -8.72 20.28
C ARG A 71 -18.00 -8.92 20.38
N TYR A 72 -18.73 -8.76 19.27
CA TYR A 72 -20.16 -9.01 19.22
C TYR A 72 -20.48 -10.45 19.62
N GLN A 73 -19.78 -11.44 19.03
CA GLN A 73 -20.01 -12.86 19.31
C GLN A 73 -19.76 -13.23 20.78
N LYS A 74 -18.77 -12.61 21.43
CA LYS A 74 -18.44 -12.85 22.84
C LYS A 74 -19.60 -12.48 23.79
N TYR A 75 -20.38 -11.46 23.45
CA TYR A 75 -21.44 -10.93 24.32
C TYR A 75 -22.85 -11.14 23.77
N ALA A 76 -22.99 -11.79 22.60
CA ALA A 76 -24.30 -12.04 22.00
C ALA A 76 -25.08 -13.08 22.82
N MET A 77 -26.31 -12.74 23.20
CA MET A 77 -27.22 -13.70 23.82
C MET A 77 -27.66 -14.76 22.79
N PRO A 78 -27.84 -16.03 23.20
CA PRO A 78 -28.41 -17.07 22.34
C PRO A 78 -29.82 -16.67 21.88
N GLY A 79 -30.07 -16.68 20.57
CA GLY A 79 -31.36 -16.28 20.03
C GLY A 79 -31.32 -15.84 18.57
N LYS A 80 -32.38 -15.14 18.13
CA LYS A 80 -32.51 -14.64 16.76
C LYS A 80 -31.39 -13.63 16.45
N PRO A 81 -30.83 -13.62 15.21
CA PRO A 81 -29.84 -12.64 14.81
C PRO A 81 -30.37 -11.21 15.01
N SER A 82 -29.63 -10.38 15.74
CA SER A 82 -29.95 -8.97 15.86
C SER A 82 -29.67 -8.23 14.54
N LEU A 83 -30.25 -7.03 14.39
CA LEU A 83 -29.90 -6.15 13.28
C LEU A 83 -28.40 -5.83 13.27
N GLN A 84 -27.76 -5.73 14.44
CA GLN A 84 -26.34 -5.40 14.56
C GLN A 84 -25.43 -6.45 13.90
N ILE A 85 -25.67 -7.75 14.12
CA ILE A 85 -24.86 -8.80 13.47
C ILE A 85 -25.07 -8.83 11.95
N VAL A 86 -26.27 -8.50 11.48
CA VAL A 86 -26.55 -8.39 10.04
C VAL A 86 -25.75 -7.25 9.43
N GLN A 87 -25.69 -6.09 10.08
CA GLN A 87 -24.90 -4.95 9.61
C GLN A 87 -23.39 -5.25 9.64
N LEU A 88 -22.88 -5.87 10.71
CA LEU A 88 -21.46 -6.26 10.79
C LEU A 88 -21.07 -7.24 9.68
N ARG A 89 -21.94 -8.19 9.31
CA ARG A 89 -21.68 -9.10 8.19
C ARG A 89 -21.72 -8.40 6.83
N LYS A 90 -22.63 -7.43 6.65
CA LYS A 90 -22.64 -6.60 5.43
C LYS A 90 -21.37 -5.77 5.31
N GLN A 91 -20.93 -5.16 6.40
CA GLN A 91 -19.66 -4.45 6.47
C GLN A 91 -18.49 -5.39 6.14
N GLN A 92 -18.47 -6.59 6.72
CA GLN A 92 -17.45 -7.60 6.44
C GLN A 92 -17.37 -7.97 4.95
N ALA A 93 -18.51 -8.15 4.30
CA ALA A 93 -18.56 -8.41 2.86
C ALA A 93 -18.03 -7.21 2.05
N SER A 94 -18.41 -5.99 2.43
CA SER A 94 -17.97 -4.76 1.79
C SER A 94 -16.46 -4.55 1.90
N VAL A 95 -15.86 -4.68 3.09
CA VAL A 95 -14.41 -4.51 3.28
C VAL A 95 -13.61 -5.61 2.57
N LYS A 96 -14.12 -6.85 2.51
CA LYS A 96 -13.50 -7.91 1.72
C LYS A 96 -13.49 -7.60 0.22
N GLN A 97 -14.59 -7.06 -0.29
CA GLN A 97 -14.66 -6.63 -1.69
C GLN A 97 -13.72 -5.46 -1.95
N ALA A 98 -13.67 -4.47 -1.06
CA ALA A 98 -12.74 -3.33 -1.17
C ALA A 98 -11.28 -3.79 -1.18
N ALA A 99 -10.90 -4.74 -0.31
CA ALA A 99 -9.54 -5.29 -0.30
C ALA A 99 -9.22 -6.09 -1.57
N LEU A 100 -10.18 -6.79 -2.17
CA LEU A 100 -9.98 -7.47 -3.45
C LEU A 100 -9.70 -6.45 -4.56
N LEU A 101 -10.47 -5.37 -4.63
CA LEU A 101 -10.27 -4.29 -5.59
C LEU A 101 -8.92 -3.59 -5.37
N ALA A 102 -8.53 -3.34 -4.10
CA ALA A 102 -7.24 -2.74 -3.77
C ALA A 102 -6.06 -3.64 -4.19
N ARG A 103 -6.16 -4.97 -4.04
CA ARG A 103 -5.14 -5.91 -4.54
C ARG A 103 -5.02 -5.85 -6.06
N GLN A 104 -6.13 -5.80 -6.78
CA GLN A 104 -6.14 -5.69 -8.24
C GLN A 104 -5.53 -4.35 -8.70
N ALA A 105 -5.91 -3.25 -8.06
CA ALA A 105 -5.35 -1.93 -8.34
C ALA A 105 -3.85 -1.88 -8.06
N PHE A 106 -3.37 -2.49 -6.97
CA PHE A 106 -1.95 -2.57 -6.65
C PHE A 106 -1.16 -3.40 -7.67
N ALA A 107 -1.71 -4.52 -8.13
CA ALA A 107 -1.11 -5.32 -9.20
C ALA A 107 -1.01 -4.52 -10.51
N GLN A 108 -2.08 -3.81 -10.89
CA GLN A 108 -2.08 -2.96 -12.09
C GLN A 108 -1.06 -1.81 -11.99
N ALA A 109 -1.04 -1.10 -10.86
CA ALA A 109 -0.08 -0.03 -10.60
C ALA A 109 1.36 -0.55 -10.59
N THR A 110 1.60 -1.76 -10.08
CA THR A 110 2.91 -2.43 -10.13
C THR A 110 3.36 -2.66 -11.57
N HIS A 111 2.49 -3.19 -12.43
CA HIS A 111 2.85 -3.42 -13.84
C HIS A 111 3.09 -2.11 -14.61
N ALA A 112 2.28 -1.08 -14.36
CA ALA A 112 2.48 0.25 -14.93
C ALA A 112 3.81 0.86 -14.48
N PHE A 113 4.10 0.80 -13.17
CA PHE A 113 5.34 1.30 -12.60
C PHE A 113 6.58 0.63 -13.21
N LEU A 114 6.61 -0.70 -13.31
CA LEU A 114 7.76 -1.41 -13.89
C LEU A 114 7.97 -1.05 -15.37
N ARG A 115 6.87 -0.86 -16.11
CA ARG A 115 6.93 -0.42 -17.51
C ARG A 115 7.49 1.00 -17.65
N GLU A 116 7.02 1.93 -16.84
CA GLU A 116 7.37 3.36 -16.91
C GLU A 116 8.76 3.64 -16.34
N SER A 117 9.16 2.92 -15.28
CA SER A 117 10.47 3.08 -14.65
C SER A 117 11.61 2.34 -15.37
N GLY A 118 11.28 1.39 -16.25
CA GLY A 118 12.26 0.47 -16.85
C GLY A 118 12.87 -0.51 -15.84
N LEU A 119 12.39 -0.56 -14.60
CA LEU A 119 12.85 -1.50 -13.59
C LEU A 119 12.34 -2.91 -13.87
N THR A 120 13.19 -3.90 -13.66
CA THR A 120 12.82 -5.31 -13.83
C THR A 120 12.74 -6.01 -12.47
N ALA A 121 11.62 -6.68 -12.19
CA ALA A 121 11.49 -7.51 -11.01
C ALA A 121 12.39 -8.76 -11.12
N PRO A 122 13.10 -9.17 -10.05
CA PRO A 122 13.91 -10.38 -10.06
C PRO A 122 13.07 -11.64 -10.35
N ALA A 123 13.61 -12.58 -11.14
CA ALA A 123 12.89 -13.77 -11.60
C ALA A 123 12.29 -14.66 -10.50
N ARG A 124 12.82 -14.60 -9.27
CA ARG A 124 12.36 -15.39 -8.12
C ARG A 124 11.36 -14.66 -7.22
N ARG A 125 10.86 -13.48 -7.62
CA ARG A 125 9.98 -12.65 -6.81
C ARG A 125 8.80 -12.16 -7.63
N THR A 126 7.61 -12.15 -7.03
CA THR A 126 6.45 -11.56 -7.69
C THR A 126 6.66 -10.06 -7.88
N PRO A 127 6.15 -9.46 -8.97
CA PRO A 127 6.24 -8.02 -9.17
C PRO A 127 5.74 -7.20 -7.97
N THR A 128 4.64 -7.63 -7.35
CA THR A 128 4.02 -6.96 -6.19
C THR A 128 4.88 -7.05 -4.93
N ASP A 129 5.55 -8.18 -4.68
CA ASP A 129 6.48 -8.30 -3.54
C ASP A 129 7.74 -7.47 -3.76
N PHE A 130 8.21 -7.42 -5.02
CA PHE A 130 9.36 -6.59 -5.38
C PHE A 130 9.05 -5.10 -5.15
N THR A 131 7.93 -4.59 -5.66
CA THR A 131 7.56 -3.18 -5.50
C THR A 131 7.29 -2.80 -4.04
N THR A 132 6.64 -3.68 -3.27
CA THR A 132 6.45 -3.50 -1.82
C THR A 132 7.78 -3.31 -1.09
N LEU A 133 8.75 -4.19 -1.35
CA LEU A 133 10.08 -4.11 -0.73
C LEU A 133 10.87 -2.91 -1.22
N TRP A 134 10.73 -2.57 -2.50
CA TRP A 134 11.40 -1.42 -3.10
C TRP A 134 10.88 -0.10 -2.50
N LEU A 135 9.56 0.06 -2.34
CA LEU A 135 8.97 1.21 -1.64
C LEU A 135 9.45 1.32 -0.19
N GLY A 136 9.58 0.19 0.52
CA GLY A 136 10.19 0.16 1.85
C GLY A 136 11.65 0.64 1.86
N LYS A 137 12.44 0.27 0.86
CA LYS A 137 13.83 0.77 0.70
C LYS A 137 13.88 2.26 0.40
N VAL A 138 13.02 2.76 -0.48
CA VAL A 138 12.94 4.20 -0.79
C VAL A 138 12.61 4.99 0.47
N SER A 139 11.60 4.57 1.23
CA SER A 139 11.25 5.21 2.50
C SER A 139 12.41 5.20 3.51
N ALA A 140 13.10 4.06 3.65
CA ALA A 140 14.26 3.97 4.54
C ALA A 140 15.43 4.86 4.10
N GLN A 141 15.68 4.96 2.80
CA GLN A 141 16.74 5.80 2.24
C GLN A 141 16.45 7.29 2.45
N VAL A 142 15.19 7.70 2.26
CA VAL A 142 14.74 9.09 2.52
C VAL A 142 14.79 9.44 4.01
N ALA A 143 14.57 8.48 4.90
CA ALA A 143 14.70 8.69 6.34
C ALA A 143 16.17 8.76 6.84
N ALA A 144 17.13 8.28 6.04
CA ALA A 144 18.54 8.20 6.40
C ALA A 144 19.39 9.36 5.83
N GLY A 145 18.90 10.08 4.83
CA GLY A 145 19.53 11.26 4.24
C GLY A 145 18.92 12.56 4.75
#